data_AF-A0A534M8D3-F1
#
_entry.id   AF-A0A534M8D3-F1
#
_cell.length_a   1.000
_cell.length_b   1.000
_cell.length_c   1.000
_cell.angle_alpha   90.00
_cell.angle_beta   90.00
_cell.angle_gamma   90.00
#
_symmetry.space_group_name_H-M   'P 1'
#
loop_
_entity.id
_entity.type
_entity.pdbx_description
1 polymer ?
#
loop_
_entity_poly.entity_id
_entity_poly.type
_entity_poly.pdbx_seq_one_letter_code
_entity_poly.pdbx_strand_id
1 'polypeptide(L)'
;MPSRPYKDLIIYGCFVLNRLVAEMGIDLYQDGLDAKLALVLPNQRGLSKEEVKREIKSNHFMTDRVIESLQKEGHTIVEVAEGHYRIRITREGVLHIRRFNEFYRKVYQEQIRDHYRFTKAPFWLRD
;
A
#
# COMPACT_ATOMS: atom_id res chain seq x y z
N MET A 1 -24.50 -16.63 8.22
CA MET A 1 -24.62 -15.28 7.64
C MET A 1 -23.44 -15.07 6.73
N PRO A 2 -23.59 -14.61 5.47
CA PRO A 2 -22.42 -14.28 4.67
C PRO A 2 -21.76 -13.10 5.39
N SER A 3 -20.58 -13.32 5.95
CA SER A 3 -19.78 -12.24 6.51
C SER A 3 -19.69 -11.21 5.39
N ARG A 4 -20.10 -9.95 5.65
CA ARG A 4 -19.70 -8.85 4.78
C ARG A 4 -18.21 -9.06 4.52
N PRO A 5 -17.73 -9.08 3.27
CA PRO A 5 -16.29 -9.16 3.05
C PRO A 5 -15.72 -7.89 3.65
N TYR A 6 -15.27 -8.00 4.91
CA TYR A 6 -14.39 -7.01 5.50
C TYR A 6 -13.30 -6.86 4.46
N LYS A 7 -13.02 -5.61 4.03
CA LYS A 7 -11.96 -5.36 3.03
C LYS A 7 -10.77 -6.22 3.45
N ASP A 8 -10.31 -7.02 2.50
CA ASP A 8 -9.30 -8.04 2.74
C ASP A 8 -8.10 -7.41 3.46
N LEU A 9 -7.48 -8.14 4.39
CA LEU A 9 -6.25 -7.71 5.07
C LEU A 9 -5.20 -7.26 4.05
N ILE A 10 -5.19 -7.92 2.88
CA ILE A 10 -4.36 -7.56 1.73
C ILE A 10 -4.63 -6.12 1.27
N ILE A 11 -5.90 -5.76 1.06
CA ILE A 11 -6.28 -4.41 0.58
C ILE A 11 -5.94 -3.35 1.62
N TYR A 12 -6.21 -3.61 2.90
CA TYR A 12 -5.82 -2.69 3.97
C TYR A 12 -4.31 -2.54 4.07
N GLY A 13 -3.57 -3.64 3.97
CA GLY A 13 -2.11 -3.63 3.92
C GLY A 13 -1.60 -2.73 2.79
N CYS A 14 -2.20 -2.83 1.61
CA CYS A 14 -1.84 -1.99 0.47
C CYS A 14 -2.10 -0.50 0.69
N PHE A 15 -3.19 -0.12 1.36
CA PHE A 15 -3.42 1.29 1.73
C PHE A 15 -2.33 1.80 2.67
N VAL A 16 -1.96 1.00 3.68
CA VAL A 16 -0.90 1.37 4.62
C VAL A 16 0.45 1.50 3.91
N LEU A 17 0.82 0.55 3.05
CA LEU A 17 2.08 0.60 2.30
C LEU A 17 2.13 1.79 1.33
N ASN A 18 1.05 2.07 0.61
CA ASN A 18 0.96 3.26 -0.25
C ASN A 18 1.10 4.55 0.57
N ARG A 19 0.47 4.62 1.75
CA ARG A 19 0.58 5.79 2.63
C ARG A 19 2.00 5.98 3.18
N LEU A 20 2.70 4.90 3.55
CA LEU A 20 4.10 4.93 3.97
C LEU A 20 5.03 5.41 2.84
N VAL A 21 4.81 4.96 1.61
CA VAL A 21 5.54 5.43 0.42
C VAL A 21 5.29 6.92 0.17
N ALA A 22 4.02 7.34 0.24
CA ALA A 22 3.64 8.73 0.05
C ALA A 22 4.26 9.68 1.09
N GLU A 23 4.33 9.25 2.36
CA GLU A 23 4.97 10.01 3.43
C GLU A 23 6.45 10.31 3.15
N MET A 24 7.12 9.44 2.39
CA MET A 24 8.52 9.62 1.98
C MET A 24 8.68 10.40 0.66
N GLY A 25 7.59 10.76 -0.03
CA GLY A 25 7.66 11.42 -1.34
C GLY A 25 8.34 10.57 -2.42
N ILE A 26 8.18 9.25 -2.34
CA ILE A 26 8.76 8.32 -3.32
C ILE A 26 7.76 8.06 -4.44
N ASP A 27 8.21 8.29 -5.67
CA ASP A 27 7.58 7.73 -6.86
C ASP A 27 8.09 6.29 -7.07
N LEU A 28 7.17 5.32 -7.08
CA LEU A 28 7.49 3.90 -7.23
C LEU A 28 7.99 3.54 -8.63
N TYR A 29 7.76 4.39 -9.62
CA TYR A 29 8.05 4.11 -11.03
C TYR A 29 9.17 4.99 -11.60
N GLN A 30 9.79 5.83 -10.77
CA GLN A 30 10.93 6.65 -11.16
C GLN A 30 12.17 5.81 -11.49
N ASP A 31 13.01 6.33 -12.38
CA ASP A 31 14.34 5.79 -12.63
C ASP A 31 15.22 5.93 -11.37
N GLY A 32 16.06 4.92 -11.11
CA GLY A 32 16.98 4.94 -9.96
C GLY A 32 16.30 4.75 -8.60
N LEU A 33 15.10 4.15 -8.54
CA LEU A 33 14.36 3.90 -7.30
C LEU A 33 15.25 3.28 -6.20
N ASP A 34 16.05 2.26 -6.53
CA ASP A 34 16.89 1.57 -5.54
C ASP A 34 17.91 2.50 -4.86
N ALA A 35 18.54 3.39 -5.62
CA ALA A 35 19.47 4.37 -5.08
C ALA A 35 18.76 5.37 -4.16
N LYS A 36 17.56 5.83 -4.55
CA LYS A 36 16.74 6.70 -3.71
C LYS A 36 16.29 6.01 -2.42
N LEU A 37 15.91 4.73 -2.49
CA LEU A 37 15.52 3.95 -1.31
C LEU A 37 16.67 3.82 -0.32
N ALA A 38 17.91 3.61 -0.79
CA ALA A 38 19.07 3.53 0.09
C ALA A 38 19.30 4.82 0.91
N LEU A 39 18.93 5.98 0.36
CA LEU A 39 19.05 7.28 1.04
C LEU A 39 17.88 7.57 1.99
N VAL A 40 16.66 7.19 1.60
CA VAL A 40 15.43 7.62 2.28
C VAL A 40 15.01 6.65 3.38
N LEU A 41 15.12 5.33 3.16
CA LEU A 41 14.64 4.32 4.12
C LEU A 41 15.28 4.42 5.51
N PRO A 42 16.58 4.72 5.69
CA PRO A 42 17.18 4.86 7.02
C PRO A 42 16.62 6.03 7.83
N ASN A 43 16.19 7.10 7.14
CA ASN A 43 15.77 8.38 7.72
C ASN A 43 14.25 8.54 7.79
N GLN A 44 13.49 7.50 7.46
CA GLN A 44 12.04 7.59 7.43
C GLN A 44 11.46 7.85 8.83
N ARG A 45 10.51 8.79 8.92
CA ARG A 45 9.78 9.10 10.15
C ARG A 45 8.86 7.94 10.56
N GLY A 46 8.27 7.26 9.58
CA GLY A 46 7.20 6.28 9.79
C GLY A 46 5.87 6.92 10.18
N LEU A 47 4.87 6.08 10.39
CA LEU A 47 3.51 6.47 10.80
C LEU A 47 3.23 6.00 12.22
N SER A 48 2.35 6.71 12.92
CA SER A 48 1.73 6.24 14.15
C SER A 48 0.58 5.28 13.87
N LYS A 49 0.19 4.49 14.89
CA LYS A 49 -0.99 3.61 14.81
C LYS A 49 -2.27 4.37 14.48
N GLU A 50 -2.43 5.59 14.99
CA GLU A 50 -3.61 6.41 14.70
C GLU A 50 -3.64 6.92 13.25
N GLU A 51 -2.48 7.23 12.67
CA GLU A 51 -2.40 7.57 11.24
C GLU A 51 -2.75 6.35 10.37
N VAL A 52 -2.26 5.16 10.72
CA VAL A 52 -2.63 3.90 10.03
C VAL A 52 -4.15 3.66 10.15
N LYS A 53 -4.73 3.81 11.35
CA LYS A 53 -6.17 3.65 11.59
C LYS A 53 -7.01 4.59 10.71
N ARG A 54 -6.60 5.85 10.60
CA ARG A 54 -7.26 6.86 9.75
C ARG A 54 -7.17 6.51 8.27
N GLU A 55 -6.01 6.02 7.81
CA GLU A 55 -5.80 5.62 6.43
C GLU A 55 -6.74 4.49 6.01
N ILE A 56 -6.80 3.42 6.80
CA ILE A 56 -7.64 2.26 6.50
C ILE A 56 -9.12 2.45 6.86
N LYS A 57 -9.45 3.54 7.58
CA LYS A 57 -10.79 3.88 8.08
C LYS A 57 -11.43 2.72 8.84
N SER A 58 -10.67 2.15 9.79
CA SER A 58 -11.08 0.96 10.53
C SER A 58 -10.97 1.13 12.05
N ASN A 59 -11.27 0.07 12.80
CA ASN A 59 -11.18 0.06 14.26
C ASN A 59 -9.77 -0.37 14.75
N HIS A 60 -9.52 -0.23 16.05
CA HIS A 60 -8.22 -0.57 16.65
C HIS A 60 -7.81 -2.03 16.40
N PHE A 61 -8.73 -2.97 16.62
CA PHE A 61 -8.49 -4.39 16.42
C PHE A 61 -8.04 -4.71 14.99
N MET A 62 -8.72 -4.16 13.99
CA MET A 62 -8.34 -4.37 12.59
C MET A 62 -7.01 -3.69 12.25
N THR A 63 -6.78 -2.50 12.82
CA THR A 63 -5.52 -1.77 12.64
C THR A 63 -4.35 -2.59 13.15
N ASP A 64 -4.49 -3.21 14.33
CA ASP A 64 -3.47 -4.10 14.89
C ASP A 64 -3.22 -5.31 14.00
N ARG A 65 -4.28 -5.99 13.57
CA ARG A 65 -4.16 -7.15 12.67
C ARG A 65 -3.45 -6.82 11.35
N VAL A 66 -3.71 -5.64 10.78
CA VAL A 66 -3.04 -5.19 9.55
C VAL A 66 -1.56 -4.93 9.81
N ILE A 67 -1.23 -4.22 10.90
CA ILE A 67 0.16 -3.94 11.28
C ILE A 67 0.93 -5.24 11.55
N GLU A 68 0.33 -6.17 12.30
CA GLU A 68 0.90 -7.50 12.58
C GLU A 68 1.13 -8.31 11.30
N SER A 69 0.18 -8.33 10.36
CA SER A 69 0.33 -9.04 9.09
C SER A 69 1.50 -8.48 8.28
N LEU A 70 1.53 -7.15 8.12
CA LEU A 70 2.60 -6.47 7.37
C LEU A 70 3.98 -6.70 8.00
N GLN A 71 4.06 -6.72 9.33
CA GLN A 71 5.30 -6.99 10.04
C GLN A 71 5.74 -8.45 9.85
N LYS A 72 4.80 -9.40 9.98
CA LYS A 72 5.06 -10.83 9.81
C LYS A 72 5.53 -11.16 8.38
N GLU A 73 5.00 -10.45 7.39
CA GLU A 73 5.39 -10.56 5.98
C GLU A 73 6.70 -9.82 5.66
N GLY A 74 7.29 -9.11 6.64
CA GLY A 74 8.54 -8.36 6.46
C GLY A 74 8.38 -7.08 5.64
N HIS A 75 7.15 -6.61 5.42
CA HIS A 75 6.85 -5.39 4.67
C HIS A 75 6.99 -4.13 5.51
N THR A 76 6.84 -4.26 6.83
CA THR A 76 7.04 -3.16 7.78
C THR A 76 7.91 -3.57 8.97
N ILE A 77 8.53 -2.57 9.59
CA ILE A 77 9.17 -2.65 10.90
C ILE A 77 8.31 -1.82 11.85
N VAL A 78 8.02 -2.38 13.02
CA VAL A 78 7.21 -1.72 14.04
C VAL A 78 8.08 -1.54 15.28
N GLU A 79 8.23 -0.29 15.70
CA GLU A 79 8.85 0.06 16.97
C GLU A 79 7.81 0.60 17.93
N VAL A 80 7.91 0.20 19.19
CA VAL A 80 7.05 0.68 20.26
C VAL A 80 7.95 1.28 21.35
N ALA A 81 7.88 2.58 21.52
CA ALA A 81 8.60 3.31 22.57
C ALA A 81 7.60 4.09 23.41
N GLU A 82 7.58 3.85 24.73
CA GLU A 82 6.68 4.54 25.67
C GLU A 82 5.18 4.49 25.25
N GLY A 83 4.75 3.39 24.62
CA GLY A 83 3.38 3.22 24.12
C GLY A 83 3.10 3.91 22.77
N HIS A 84 4.07 4.61 22.20
CA HIS A 84 3.98 5.19 20.86
C HIS A 84 4.49 4.23 19.81
N TYR A 85 3.63 3.91 18.84
CA TYR A 85 3.95 3.10 17.68
C TYR A 85 4.64 3.96 16.62
N ARG A 86 5.71 3.42 16.05
CA ARG A 86 6.36 3.93 14.84
C ARG A 86 6.46 2.80 13.82
N ILE A 87 5.57 2.84 12.83
CA ILE A 87 5.50 1.87 11.73
C ILE A 87 6.32 2.42 10.56
N ARG A 88 7.32 1.67 10.11
CA ARG A 88 8.23 2.01 9.02
C ARG A 88 8.14 0.95 7.93
N ILE A 89 8.30 1.34 6.66
CA ILE A 89 8.27 0.39 5.54
C ILE A 89 9.68 -0.16 5.29
N THR A 90 9.76 -1.42 4.89
CA THR A 90 11.02 -2.05 4.46
C THR A 90 11.22 -1.89 2.94
N ARG A 91 12.42 -2.19 2.44
CA ARG A 91 12.65 -2.29 1.00
C ARG A 91 11.70 -3.32 0.36
N GLU A 92 11.51 -4.46 1.00
CA GLU A 92 10.58 -5.49 0.53
C GLU A 92 9.13 -5.00 0.51
N GLY A 93 8.72 -4.20 1.50
CA GLY A 93 7.39 -3.56 1.49
C GLY A 93 7.19 -2.62 0.30
N VAL A 94 8.20 -1.83 -0.04
CA VAL A 94 8.17 -0.94 -1.23
C VAL A 94 8.06 -1.75 -2.52
N LEU A 95 8.85 -2.81 -2.66
CA LEU A 95 8.82 -3.66 -3.85
C LEU A 95 7.50 -4.44 -3.94
N HIS A 96 6.96 -4.89 -2.82
CA HIS A 96 5.66 -5.54 -2.75
C HIS A 96 4.56 -4.61 -3.28
N ILE A 97 4.46 -3.38 -2.74
CA ILE A 97 3.38 -2.47 -3.16
C ILE A 97 3.53 -2.02 -4.62
N ARG A 98 4.76 -1.88 -5.13
CA ARG A 98 5.01 -1.66 -6.55
C ARG A 98 4.43 -2.79 -7.41
N ARG A 99 4.78 -4.05 -7.12
CA ARG A 99 4.26 -5.22 -7.86
C ARG A 99 2.74 -5.34 -7.77
N PHE A 100 2.19 -5.07 -6.59
CA PHE A 100 0.75 -5.12 -6.36
C PHE A 100 0.01 -4.05 -7.17
N ASN A 101 0.51 -2.80 -7.16
CA ASN A 101 -0.05 -1.71 -7.95
C ASN A 101 0.04 -1.99 -9.46
N GLU A 102 1.15 -2.57 -9.93
CA GLU A 102 1.30 -3.00 -11.33
C GLU A 102 0.29 -4.09 -11.71
N PHE A 103 0.08 -5.07 -10.83
CA PHE A 103 -0.91 -6.13 -11.02
C PHE A 103 -2.32 -5.55 -11.13
N TYR A 104 -2.74 -4.72 -10.18
CA TYR A 104 -4.06 -4.09 -10.21
C TYR A 104 -4.25 -3.20 -11.44
N ARG A 105 -3.22 -2.44 -11.83
CA ARG A 105 -3.26 -1.63 -13.05
C ARG A 105 -3.54 -2.48 -14.29
N LYS A 106 -2.89 -3.64 -14.42
CA LYS A 106 -3.15 -4.59 -15.53
C LYS A 106 -4.58 -5.13 -15.49
N VAL A 107 -5.05 -5.57 -14.32
CA VAL A 107 -6.42 -6.07 -14.16
C VAL A 107 -7.45 -5.00 -14.54
N TYR A 108 -7.27 -3.76 -14.07
CA TYR A 108 -8.15 -2.65 -14.42
C TYR A 108 -8.12 -2.32 -15.92
N GLN A 109 -6.94 -2.34 -16.54
CA GLN A 109 -6.82 -2.12 -17.99
C GLN A 109 -7.60 -3.16 -18.79
N GLU A 110 -7.49 -4.45 -18.43
CA GLU A 110 -8.24 -5.52 -19.10
C GLU A 110 -9.74 -5.40 -18.86
N GLN A 111 -10.18 -5.08 -17.64
CA GLN A 111 -11.60 -4.83 -17.37
C GLN A 111 -12.16 -3.64 -18.16
N ILE A 112 -11.39 -2.57 -18.29
CA ILE A 112 -11.75 -1.40 -19.09
C ILE A 112 -11.84 -1.79 -20.57
N ARG A 113 -10.87 -2.54 -21.09
CA ARG A 113 -10.89 -3.05 -22.48
C ARG A 113 -12.11 -3.92 -22.74
N ASP A 114 -12.43 -4.85 -21.85
CA ASP A 114 -13.60 -5.73 -21.97
C ASP A 114 -14.91 -4.94 -21.91
N HIS A 115 -15.01 -3.93 -21.03
CA HIS A 115 -16.18 -3.07 -20.93
C HIS A 115 -16.46 -2.32 -22.26
N TYR A 116 -15.40 -1.83 -22.91
CA TYR A 116 -15.48 -1.13 -24.19
C TYR A 116 -15.31 -2.04 -25.41
N ARG A 117 -15.33 -3.37 -25.24
CA ARG A 117 -15.21 -4.33 -26.36
C ARG A 117 -16.41 -4.28 -27.30
N PHE A 118 -17.59 -4.00 -26.77
CA PHE A 118 -18.86 -3.94 -27.52
C PHE A 118 -19.48 -2.53 -27.53
N THR A 119 -18.76 -1.53 -27.02
CA THR A 119 -19.19 -0.12 -27.00
C THR A 119 -18.07 0.79 -27.49
N LYS A 120 -18.37 2.02 -27.91
CA LYS A 120 -17.35 2.93 -28.43
C LYS A 120 -16.43 3.39 -27.30
N ALA A 121 -15.18 2.95 -27.30
CA ALA A 121 -14.16 3.39 -26.34
C ALA A 121 -14.04 4.93 -26.30
N PRO A 122 -13.94 5.56 -25.12
CA PRO A 122 -13.68 6.98 -24.96
C PRO A 122 -12.35 7.39 -25.60
N PHE A 123 -12.19 8.68 -25.93
CA PHE A 123 -10.99 9.17 -26.63
C PHE A 123 -9.68 8.91 -25.87
N TRP A 124 -9.71 8.92 -24.53
CA TRP A 124 -8.55 8.70 -23.65
C TRP A 124 -8.14 7.22 -23.50
N LEU A 125 -8.90 6.29 -24.10
CA LEU A 125 -8.59 4.85 -24.09
C LEU A 125 -8.06 4.36 -25.45
N ARG A 126 -8.02 5.22 -26.47
CA ARG A 126 -7.67 4.84 -27.85
C ARG A 126 -6.16 4.89 -28.14
N ASP A 127 -5.36 5.39 -27.19
CA ASP A 127 -3.89 5.52 -27.29
C ASP A 127 -3.18 4.43 -26.47
#